data_AF-A0A7Z1AVA6-F1
#
_entry.id   AF-A0A7Z1AVA6-F1
#
_cell.length_a   1.000
_cell.length_b   1.000
_cell.length_c   1.000
_cell.angle_alpha   90.00
_cell.angle_beta   90.00
_cell.angle_gamma   90.00
#
_symmetry.space_group_name_H-M   'P 1'
#
loop_
_entity.id
_entity.type
_entity.pdbx_description
1 polymer ?
#
loop_
_entity_poly.entity_id
_entity_poly.type
_entity_poly.pdbx_seq_one_letter_code
_entity_poly.pdbx_strand_id
1 'polypeptide(L)'
;MVDYCFKWNYADNLPGEPLTADEAATRDAAGEEYTAIMPPRAGTTSPVLVTPVWKSGVVAVTFLDDPGRKATEYTFMRKTDESLFLARVSMWTYATDEPGLRLSDATTNETVTYREDGYVKRLVKNKVEHFQETVEYNDVPIDTNWEPIPTFGDYRSIARFERGEQITNRVP
;
A
#
# COMPACT_ATOMS: atom_id res chain seq x y z
N MET A 1 10.01 2.75 16.69
CA MET A 1 10.19 4.19 16.42
C MET A 1 9.74 4.41 14.98
N VAL A 2 9.03 5.50 14.72
CA VAL A 2 8.50 5.85 13.39
C VAL A 2 9.18 7.13 12.97
N ASP A 3 9.81 7.11 11.80
CA ASP A 3 10.43 8.30 11.21
C ASP A 3 9.46 8.92 10.18
N TYR A 4 9.68 10.18 9.80
CA TYR A 4 8.79 10.89 8.89
C TYR A 4 9.57 11.61 7.79
N CYS A 5 8.95 11.72 6.63
CA CYS A 5 9.41 12.55 5.54
C CYS A 5 8.21 13.10 4.75
N PHE A 6 8.42 14.12 3.92
CA PHE A 6 7.35 14.62 3.05
C PHE A 6 6.92 13.52 2.07
N LYS A 7 7.88 12.92 1.36
CA LYS A 7 7.69 11.76 0.48
C LYS A 7 8.92 10.87 0.48
N TRP A 8 8.71 9.58 0.26
CA TRP A 8 9.79 8.64 -0.02
C TRP A 8 10.39 8.88 -1.40
N ASN A 9 11.72 8.83 -1.50
CA ASN A 9 12.42 8.89 -2.78
C ASN A 9 12.76 7.46 -3.24
N TYR A 10 12.00 6.97 -4.23
CA TYR A 10 12.17 5.63 -4.78
C TYR A 10 13.42 5.47 -5.67
N ALA A 11 14.00 6.57 -6.16
CA ALA A 11 15.22 6.48 -6.97
C ALA A 11 16.44 6.20 -6.07
N ASP A 12 16.48 6.83 -4.90
CA ASP A 12 17.60 6.73 -3.96
C ASP A 12 17.34 5.74 -2.82
N ASN A 13 16.14 5.16 -2.72
CA ASN A 13 15.70 4.29 -1.62
C ASN A 13 15.91 4.92 -0.23
N LEU A 14 15.61 6.21 -0.13
CA LEU A 14 15.80 7.00 1.08
C LEU A 14 14.60 7.91 1.35
N PRO A 15 14.44 8.38 2.61
CA PRO A 15 13.55 9.48 2.90
C PRO A 15 13.91 10.67 2.01
N GLY A 16 12.93 11.31 1.37
CA GLY A 16 13.16 12.51 0.56
C GLY A 16 13.51 13.71 1.44
N GLU A 17 12.54 14.56 1.73
CA GLU A 17 12.68 15.65 2.71
C GLU A 17 12.28 15.14 4.10
N PRO A 18 13.22 14.94 5.05
CA PRO A 18 12.90 14.46 6.39
C PRO A 18 12.00 15.45 7.12
N LEU A 19 11.09 14.92 7.95
CA LEU A 19 10.23 15.70 8.84
C LEU A 19 10.48 15.28 10.27
N THR A 20 10.42 16.25 11.18
CA THR A 20 10.26 15.97 12.60
C THR A 20 8.86 15.40 12.87
N ALA A 21 8.69 14.74 14.02
CA ALA A 21 7.38 14.25 14.44
C ALA A 21 6.34 15.37 14.57
N ASP A 22 6.73 16.55 15.05
CA ASP A 22 5.85 17.71 15.21
C ASP A 22 5.40 18.29 13.86
N GLU A 23 6.30 18.36 12.87
CA GLU A 23 5.94 18.79 11.50
C GLU A 23 4.99 17.80 10.83
N ALA A 24 5.26 16.50 10.97
CA ALA A 24 4.38 15.45 10.47
C ALA A 24 3.01 15.45 11.17
N ALA A 25 2.96 15.67 12.49
CA ALA A 25 1.71 15.79 13.24
C ALA A 25 0.91 17.04 12.83
N THR A 26 1.60 18.15 12.57
CA THR A 26 0.97 19.38 12.06
C THR A 26 0.33 19.13 10.70
N ARG A 27 1.03 18.42 9.80
CA ARG A 27 0.50 18.02 8.49
C ARG A 27 -0.68 17.05 8.62
N ASP A 28 -0.57 16.06 9.49
CA ASP A 28 -1.64 15.10 9.79
C ASP A 28 -2.92 15.82 10.22
N ALA A 29 -2.83 16.72 11.21
CA ALA A 29 -3.96 17.52 11.68
C ALA A 29 -4.53 18.46 10.61
N ALA A 30 -3.69 18.99 9.72
CA ALA A 30 -4.11 19.79 8.57
C ALA A 30 -4.68 18.96 7.42
N GLY A 31 -4.55 17.63 7.48
CA GLY A 31 -4.93 16.68 6.44
C GLY A 31 -4.03 16.67 5.20
N GLU A 32 -2.80 17.14 5.35
CA GLU A 32 -1.80 17.24 4.29
C GLU A 32 -0.99 15.97 4.15
N GLU A 33 -0.38 15.81 2.98
CA GLU A 33 0.47 14.65 2.70
C GLU A 33 1.75 14.68 3.53
N TYR A 34 2.08 13.51 4.08
CA TYR A 34 3.36 13.13 4.65
C TYR A 34 3.53 11.62 4.54
N THR A 35 4.73 11.12 4.78
CA THR A 35 5.01 9.67 4.83
C THR A 35 5.60 9.31 6.19
N ALA A 36 4.93 8.41 6.89
CA ALA A 36 5.46 7.70 8.04
C ALA A 36 6.26 6.47 7.57
N ILE A 37 7.47 6.33 8.08
CA ILE A 37 8.40 5.26 7.77
C ILE A 37 8.40 4.31 8.95
N MET A 38 7.74 3.18 8.76
CA MET A 38 7.66 2.10 9.74
C MET A 38 8.88 1.20 9.60
N PRO A 39 9.36 0.59 10.71
CA PRO A 39 10.46 -0.35 10.65
C PRO A 39 10.15 -1.54 9.73
N PRO A 40 11.19 -2.22 9.21
CA PRO A 40 11.00 -3.40 8.38
C PRO A 40 10.17 -4.48 9.05
N ARG A 41 9.47 -5.26 8.23
CA ARG A 41 8.73 -6.44 8.68
C ARG A 41 9.71 -7.55 9.03
N ALA A 42 9.27 -8.51 9.83
CA ALA A 42 10.03 -9.74 10.06
C ALA A 42 10.34 -10.41 8.72
N GLY A 43 11.62 -10.72 8.49
CA GLY A 43 12.10 -11.35 7.26
C GLY A 43 12.32 -10.41 6.07
N THR A 44 12.29 -9.09 6.26
CA THR A 44 12.59 -8.09 5.21
C THR A 44 13.57 -7.05 5.71
N THR A 45 14.31 -6.40 4.81
CA THR A 45 15.23 -5.30 5.18
C THR A 45 14.64 -3.91 4.93
N SER A 46 13.65 -3.80 4.04
CA SER A 46 13.08 -2.53 3.65
C SER A 46 11.94 -2.06 4.56
N PRO A 47 11.79 -0.73 4.74
CA PRO A 47 10.73 -0.18 5.57
C PRO A 47 9.34 -0.40 4.94
N VAL A 48 8.31 -0.21 5.77
CA VAL A 48 6.93 -0.05 5.29
C VAL A 48 6.59 1.43 5.30
N LEU A 49 6.06 1.94 4.20
CA LEU A 49 5.74 3.35 4.04
C LEU A 49 4.23 3.53 4.21
N VAL A 50 3.82 4.46 5.07
CA VAL A 50 2.41 4.84 5.23
C VAL A 50 2.30 6.30 4.83
N THR A 51 1.53 6.59 3.78
CA THR A 51 1.37 7.93 3.21
C THR A 51 -0.10 8.35 3.28
N PRO A 52 -0.52 9.01 4.36
CA PRO A 52 -1.85 9.60 4.47
C PRO A 52 -1.97 10.90 3.68
N VAL A 53 -3.13 11.13 3.08
CA VAL A 53 -3.56 12.41 2.50
C VAL A 53 -5.02 12.64 2.90
N TRP A 54 -5.25 13.10 4.13
CA TRP A 54 -6.61 13.12 4.69
C TRP A 54 -7.56 14.09 3.96
N LYS A 55 -7.05 15.16 3.34
CA LYS A 55 -7.84 16.07 2.49
C LYS A 55 -8.51 15.35 1.31
N SER A 56 -7.91 14.29 0.78
CA SER A 56 -8.51 13.45 -0.27
C SER A 56 -9.12 12.15 0.28
N GLY A 57 -8.98 11.91 1.59
CA GLY A 57 -9.43 10.67 2.23
C GLY A 57 -8.65 9.43 1.80
N VAL A 58 -7.42 9.58 1.31
CA VAL A 58 -6.61 8.45 0.82
C VAL A 58 -5.49 8.14 1.81
N VAL A 59 -5.25 6.86 2.07
CA VAL A 59 -4.02 6.39 2.73
C VAL A 59 -3.41 5.29 1.89
N ALA A 60 -2.17 5.50 1.44
CA ALA A 60 -1.39 4.46 0.78
C ALA A 60 -0.46 3.79 1.79
N VAL A 61 -0.44 2.46 1.81
CA VAL A 61 0.55 1.67 2.56
C VAL A 61 1.37 0.90 1.55
N THR A 62 2.65 1.25 1.42
CA THR A 62 3.57 0.62 0.48
C THR A 62 4.53 -0.30 1.20
N PHE A 63 4.60 -1.54 0.74
CA PHE A 63 5.59 -2.53 1.12
C PHE A 63 6.65 -2.60 0.02
N LEU A 64 7.89 -2.33 0.42
CA LEU A 64 9.02 -2.44 -0.47
C LEU A 64 9.58 -3.87 -0.46
N ASP A 65 10.16 -4.32 -1.57
CA ASP A 65 11.03 -5.50 -1.59
C ASP A 65 12.42 -5.15 -1.03
N ASP A 66 13.28 -6.15 -0.85
CA ASP A 66 14.63 -5.94 -0.30
C ASP A 66 15.50 -4.99 -1.16
N PRO A 67 15.39 -4.97 -2.50
CA PRO A 67 15.99 -3.92 -3.33
C PRO A 67 15.40 -2.51 -3.19
N GLY A 68 14.35 -2.33 -2.37
CA GLY A 68 13.71 -1.04 -2.07
C GLY A 68 12.62 -0.61 -3.06
N ARG A 69 12.21 -1.49 -3.97
CA ARG A 69 11.19 -1.21 -4.99
C ARG A 69 9.80 -1.50 -4.45
N LYS A 70 8.78 -0.85 -5.01
CA LYS A 70 7.39 -1.08 -4.61
C LYS A 70 6.96 -2.50 -5.01
N ALA A 71 6.82 -3.38 -4.02
CA ALA A 71 6.37 -4.76 -4.22
C ALA A 71 4.85 -4.89 -4.05
N THR A 72 4.29 -4.17 -3.07
CA THR A 72 2.85 -4.16 -2.81
C THR A 72 2.41 -2.80 -2.30
N GLU A 73 1.23 -2.35 -2.70
CA GLU A 73 0.60 -1.14 -2.19
C GLU A 73 -0.87 -1.41 -1.86
N TYR A 74 -1.26 -1.05 -0.65
CA TYR A 74 -2.64 -0.98 -0.21
C TYR A 74 -3.11 0.45 -0.31
N THR A 75 -4.25 0.67 -0.97
CA THR A 75 -4.92 1.96 -1.02
C THR A 75 -6.19 1.87 -0.19
N PHE A 76 -6.18 2.56 0.94
CA PHE A 76 -7.34 2.77 1.77
C PHE A 76 -8.05 4.05 1.37
N MET A 77 -9.38 4.00 1.40
CA MET A 77 -10.25 5.15 1.23
C MET A 77 -11.00 5.39 2.53
N ARG A 78 -10.98 6.62 3.04
CA ARG A 78 -11.84 7.08 4.13
C ARG A 78 -13.29 7.04 3.67
N LYS A 79 -14.13 6.37 4.45
CA LYS A 79 -15.57 6.21 4.17
C LYS A 79 -16.43 6.97 5.17
N THR A 80 -15.99 7.03 6.41
CA THR A 80 -16.61 7.80 7.48
C THR A 80 -15.54 8.55 8.25
N ASP A 81 -15.92 9.27 9.30
CA ASP A 81 -14.95 9.91 10.17
C ASP A 81 -14.10 8.93 10.99
N GLU A 82 -14.55 7.68 11.10
CA GLU A 82 -13.96 6.65 11.96
C GLU A 82 -13.32 5.49 11.17
N SER A 83 -13.65 5.34 9.88
CA SER A 83 -13.35 4.13 9.13
C SER A 83 -12.65 4.36 7.79
N LEU A 84 -11.64 3.52 7.55
CA LEU A 84 -10.97 3.29 6.29
C LEU A 84 -11.46 1.98 5.66
N PHE A 85 -11.55 1.96 4.33
CA PHE A 85 -11.83 0.75 3.55
C PHE A 85 -10.69 0.47 2.58
N LEU A 86 -10.14 -0.75 2.61
CA LEU A 86 -9.15 -1.22 1.65
C LEU A 86 -9.79 -1.39 0.27
N ALA A 87 -9.70 -0.35 -0.55
CA ALA A 87 -10.31 -0.28 -1.87
C ALA A 87 -9.44 -0.91 -2.97
N ARG A 88 -8.11 -0.96 -2.78
CA ARG A 88 -7.20 -1.51 -3.78
C ARG A 88 -5.98 -2.15 -3.15
N VAL A 89 -5.58 -3.28 -3.71
CA VAL A 89 -4.27 -3.90 -3.52
C VAL A 89 -3.60 -3.97 -4.88
N SER A 90 -2.40 -3.40 -4.99
CA SER A 90 -1.57 -3.48 -6.19
C SER A 90 -0.29 -4.24 -5.84
N MET A 91 0.10 -5.18 -6.68
CA MET A 91 1.29 -6.02 -6.50
C MET A 91 2.13 -5.94 -7.77
N TRP A 92 3.45 -5.92 -7.61
CA TRP A 92 4.40 -5.87 -8.72
C TRP A 92 5.47 -6.93 -8.52
N THR A 93 5.78 -7.65 -9.59
CA THR A 93 6.90 -8.59 -9.63
C THR A 93 7.90 -8.11 -10.67
N TYR A 94 9.18 -8.26 -10.34
CA TYR A 94 10.31 -7.86 -11.17
C TYR A 94 11.03 -9.11 -11.67
N ALA A 95 11.67 -9.04 -12.85
CA ALA A 95 12.38 -10.17 -13.42
C ALA A 95 13.63 -10.59 -12.61
N THR A 96 14.23 -9.61 -11.94
CA THR A 96 15.50 -9.74 -11.23
C THR A 96 15.44 -8.92 -9.94
N ASP A 97 16.41 -9.13 -9.05
CA ASP A 97 16.60 -8.32 -7.84
C ASP A 97 17.54 -7.13 -8.06
N GLU A 98 17.69 -6.69 -9.32
CA GLU A 98 18.49 -5.51 -9.63
C GLU A 98 17.91 -4.26 -8.91
N PRO A 99 18.71 -3.55 -8.10
CA PRO A 99 18.28 -2.32 -7.47
C PRO A 99 18.00 -1.21 -8.49
N GLY A 100 17.13 -0.26 -8.14
CA GLY A 100 16.85 0.92 -8.98
C GLY A 100 15.87 0.69 -10.14
N LEU A 101 15.33 -0.53 -10.31
CA LEU A 101 14.23 -0.76 -11.25
C LEU A 101 12.99 0.03 -10.84
N ARG A 102 12.36 0.66 -11.83
CA ARG A 102 11.15 1.48 -11.67
C ARG A 102 9.91 0.60 -11.75
N LEU A 103 8.77 1.14 -11.32
CA LEU A 103 7.47 0.47 -11.45
C LEU A 103 7.14 0.04 -12.90
N SER A 104 7.62 0.81 -13.89
CA SER A 104 7.50 0.49 -15.32
C SER A 104 8.26 -0.78 -15.73
N ASP A 105 9.24 -1.21 -14.95
CA ASP A 105 10.12 -2.33 -15.24
C ASP A 105 9.60 -3.65 -14.64
N ALA A 106 8.55 -3.58 -13.80
CA ALA A 106 7.86 -4.76 -13.30
C ALA A 106 7.35 -5.62 -14.47
N THR A 107 7.65 -6.92 -14.45
CA THR A 107 7.24 -7.90 -15.45
C THR A 107 5.77 -8.25 -15.32
N THR A 108 5.28 -8.32 -14.09
CA THR A 108 3.86 -8.52 -13.81
C THR A 108 3.34 -7.42 -12.90
N ASN A 109 2.06 -7.11 -13.07
CA ASN A 109 1.30 -6.30 -12.14
C ASN A 109 -0.05 -6.94 -11.92
N GLU A 110 -0.41 -7.16 -10.67
CA GLU A 110 -1.74 -7.57 -10.27
C GLU A 110 -2.40 -6.44 -9.48
N THR A 111 -3.64 -6.11 -9.83
CA THR A 111 -4.45 -5.15 -9.09
C THR A 111 -5.77 -5.80 -8.70
N VAL A 112 -6.06 -5.85 -7.41
CA VAL A 112 -7.35 -6.25 -6.87
C VAL A 112 -8.05 -5.01 -6.35
N THR A 113 -9.22 -4.69 -6.92
CA THR A 113 -10.07 -3.58 -6.49
C THR A 113 -11.29 -4.13 -5.78
N TYR A 114 -11.58 -3.59 -4.60
CA TYR A 114 -12.70 -3.97 -3.75
C TYR A 114 -13.72 -2.84 -3.71
N ARG A 115 -14.99 -3.22 -3.55
CA ARG A 115 -16.09 -2.31 -3.22
C ARG A 115 -16.76 -2.77 -1.92
N GLU A 116 -17.46 -1.85 -1.29
CA GLU A 116 -18.16 -2.05 -0.02
C GLU A 116 -19.34 -3.03 -0.11
N ASP A 117 -19.81 -3.33 -1.32
CA ASP A 117 -20.90 -4.27 -1.59
C ASP A 117 -20.42 -5.70 -1.87
N GLY A 118 -19.13 -5.99 -1.65
CA GLY A 118 -18.55 -7.31 -1.92
C GLY A 118 -18.21 -7.56 -3.39
N TYR A 119 -18.34 -6.55 -4.26
CA TYR A 119 -17.80 -6.64 -5.61
C TYR A 119 -16.26 -6.55 -5.59
N VAL A 120 -15.61 -7.47 -6.29
CA VAL A 120 -14.16 -7.52 -6.44
C VAL A 120 -13.78 -7.65 -7.91
N LYS A 121 -12.81 -6.85 -8.34
CA LYS A 121 -12.20 -6.95 -9.67
C LYS A 121 -10.70 -7.22 -9.53
N ARG A 122 -10.25 -8.34 -10.06
CA ARG A 122 -8.84 -8.70 -10.18
C ARG A 122 -8.38 -8.48 -11.62
N LEU A 123 -7.29 -7.75 -11.78
CA LEU A 123 -6.65 -7.47 -13.07
C LEU A 123 -5.19 -7.93 -12.98
N VAL A 124 -4.82 -8.91 -13.79
CA VAL A 124 -3.43 -9.37 -13.91
C VAL A 124 -2.90 -8.91 -15.26
N LYS A 125 -1.72 -8.30 -15.29
CA LYS A 125 -0.97 -7.96 -16.50
C LYS A 125 0.37 -8.64 -16.44
N ASN A 126 0.71 -9.41 -17.46
CA ASN A 126 2.04 -9.98 -17.65
C ASN A 126 2.65 -9.39 -18.93
N LYS A 127 3.71 -8.60 -18.77
CA LYS A 127 4.40 -7.94 -19.89
C LYS A 127 5.29 -8.89 -20.68
N VAL A 128 5.78 -9.97 -20.05
CA VAL A 128 6.66 -10.96 -20.70
C VAL A 128 5.84 -11.83 -21.66
N GLU A 129 4.68 -12.28 -21.21
CA GLU A 129 3.76 -13.11 -22.00
C GLU A 129 2.76 -12.29 -22.83
N HIS A 130 2.80 -10.96 -22.70
CA HIS A 130 1.90 -10.02 -23.37
C HIS A 130 0.40 -10.32 -23.18
N PHE A 131 0.01 -10.79 -21.99
CA PHE A 131 -1.39 -11.04 -21.68
C PHE A 131 -1.92 -10.13 -20.56
N GLN A 132 -3.24 -10.00 -20.57
CA GLN A 132 -4.01 -9.37 -19.51
C GLN A 132 -5.22 -10.23 -19.20
N GLU A 133 -5.44 -10.53 -17.92
CA GLU A 133 -6.61 -11.24 -17.42
C GLU A 133 -7.41 -10.30 -16.52
N THR A 134 -8.74 -10.35 -16.64
CA THR A 134 -9.66 -9.67 -15.72
C THR A 134 -10.69 -10.67 -15.23
N VAL A 135 -10.79 -10.80 -13.92
CA VAL A 135 -11.80 -11.64 -13.26
C VAL A 135 -12.58 -10.78 -12.27
N GLU A 136 -13.89 -10.95 -12.26
CA GLU A 136 -14.80 -10.19 -11.41
C GLU A 136 -15.61 -11.17 -10.55
N TYR A 137 -15.74 -10.84 -9.27
CA TYR A 137 -16.44 -11.62 -8.25
C TYR A 137 -17.49 -10.72 -7.58
N ASN A 138 -18.58 -11.34 -7.15
CA ASN A 138 -19.61 -10.71 -6.32
C ASN A 138 -19.73 -11.46 -5.00
N ASP A 139 -20.42 -10.85 -4.04
CA ASP A 139 -20.73 -11.45 -2.74
C ASP A 139 -19.47 -11.91 -1.97
N VAL A 140 -18.33 -11.25 -2.20
CA VAL A 140 -17.10 -11.50 -1.47
C VAL A 140 -17.24 -10.92 -0.06
N PRO A 141 -16.97 -11.69 1.02
CA PRO A 141 -16.88 -11.14 2.36
C PRO A 141 -15.76 -10.10 2.44
N ILE A 142 -16.10 -8.88 2.87
CA ILE A 142 -15.19 -7.73 2.92
C ILE A 142 -15.00 -7.16 4.32
N ASP A 143 -15.48 -7.84 5.36
CA ASP A 143 -15.38 -7.37 6.75
C ASP A 143 -13.93 -7.09 7.16
N THR A 144 -12.98 -7.88 6.62
CA THR A 144 -11.54 -7.74 6.86
C THR A 144 -10.88 -6.58 6.14
N ASN A 145 -11.59 -5.89 5.24
CA ASN A 145 -11.08 -4.74 4.49
C ASN A 145 -11.30 -3.42 5.24
N TRP A 146 -12.02 -3.45 6.36
CA TRP A 146 -12.26 -2.29 7.19
C TRP A 146 -11.18 -2.11 8.25
N GLU A 147 -10.77 -0.86 8.45
CA GLU A 147 -9.82 -0.46 9.49
C GLU A 147 -10.34 0.82 10.17
N PRO A 148 -10.04 1.01 11.46
CA PRO A 148 -10.21 2.33 12.06
C PRO A 148 -9.24 3.33 11.43
N ILE A 149 -9.58 4.62 11.46
CA ILE A 149 -8.62 5.69 11.20
C ILE A 149 -7.48 5.57 12.24
N PRO A 150 -6.22 5.41 11.82
CA PRO A 150 -5.09 5.30 12.74
C PRO A 150 -4.87 6.62 13.48
N THR A 151 -4.52 6.54 14.76
CA THR A 151 -3.95 7.69 15.49
C THR A 151 -2.57 8.01 14.92
N PHE A 152 -2.22 9.29 14.84
CA PHE A 152 -0.88 9.72 14.44
C PHE A 152 0.20 8.96 15.22
N GLY A 153 1.12 8.34 14.48
CA GLY A 153 2.22 7.54 15.04
C GLY A 153 1.90 6.07 15.34
N ASP A 154 0.63 5.66 15.31
CA ASP A 154 0.21 4.25 15.44
C ASP A 154 -0.45 3.73 14.16
N TYR A 155 0.39 3.35 13.20
CA TYR A 155 -0.05 2.83 11.90
C TYR A 155 -0.07 1.30 11.82
N ARG A 156 0.15 0.59 12.93
CA ARG A 156 0.39 -0.88 12.92
C ARG A 156 -0.79 -1.66 12.36
N SER A 157 -2.02 -1.23 12.63
CA SER A 157 -3.23 -1.87 12.09
C SER A 157 -3.21 -1.85 10.55
N ILE A 158 -3.01 -0.68 9.94
CA ILE A 158 -3.01 -0.53 8.49
C ILE A 158 -1.73 -1.06 7.81
N ALA A 159 -0.60 -1.08 8.54
CA ALA A 159 0.71 -1.51 8.05
C ALA A 159 0.99 -3.02 8.10
N ARG A 160 0.02 -3.85 8.50
CA ARG A 160 0.17 -5.33 8.43
C ARG A 160 0.07 -5.82 6.98
N PHE A 161 1.00 -6.69 6.58
CA PHE A 161 1.01 -7.28 5.24
C PHE A 161 0.04 -8.46 5.13
N GLU A 162 0.02 -9.36 6.12
CA GLU A 162 -0.94 -10.45 6.13
C GLU A 162 -2.32 -9.86 6.44
N ARG A 163 -3.20 -9.93 5.44
CA ARG A 163 -4.62 -9.64 5.55
C ARG A 163 -5.32 -10.93 5.16
N GLY A 164 -6.29 -11.38 5.96
CA GLY A 164 -6.91 -12.72 5.88
C GLY A 164 -7.25 -13.15 4.45
N GLU A 165 -7.26 -14.47 4.20
CA GLU A 165 -7.32 -15.12 2.87
C GLU A 165 -7.79 -14.20 1.74
N GLN A 166 -6.85 -13.46 1.15
CA GLN A 166 -7.16 -12.73 -0.08
C GLN A 166 -7.48 -13.77 -1.15
N ILE A 167 -8.39 -13.44 -2.06
CA ILE A 167 -8.82 -14.30 -3.18
C ILE A 167 -7.64 -14.75 -4.08
N THR A 168 -6.43 -14.26 -3.83
CA THR A 168 -5.18 -14.71 -4.44
C THR A 168 -4.94 -16.22 -4.32
N ASN A 169 -5.55 -16.90 -3.34
CA ASN A 169 -5.39 -18.36 -3.14
C ASN A 169 -6.61 -19.21 -3.55
N ARG A 170 -7.66 -18.64 -4.16
CA ARG A 170 -8.80 -19.41 -4.67
C ARG A 170 -9.04 -19.15 -6.15
N VAL A 171 -8.19 -19.75 -6.97
CA VAL A 171 -8.53 -20.11 -8.34
C VAL A 171 -8.22 -21.62 -8.49
N PRO A 172 -9.21 -22.50 -8.72
CA PRO A 172 -8.95 -23.88 -9.13
C PRO A 172 -8.29 -23.95 -10.51
#